data_AF-A0AAQ4NPQ0-F1
#
_entry.id   AF-A0AAQ4NPQ0-F1
#
_cell.length_a   1.000
_cell.length_b   1.000
_cell.length_c   1.000
_cell.angle_alpha   90.00
_cell.angle_beta   90.00
_cell.angle_gamma   90.00
#
_symmetry.space_group_name_H-M   'P 1'
#
loop_
_entity.id
_entity.type
_entity.pdbx_description
1 polymer ?
#
loop_
_entity_poly.entity_id
_entity_poly.type
_entity_poly.pdbx_seq_one_letter_code
_entity_poly.pdbx_strand_id
1 'polypeptide(L)'
;MAVSRLDRLFILLDTGTTPVTRKAAAQQLGEVVKLHPHELNNLVSKVLTYLRSPNWDTRIAAGQAVEAIVKNIPVWDPTPKLKEEPSEGLSPEDSSCDRLTFYHFDISRLLQHGASLLGSAGAEFELQDDKTAVLTEADVRSYSLCEPIQTVRSSPETIPVCSPSTAEDPLAPHWTSS
;
A
#
# COMPACT_ATOMS: atom_id res chain seq x y z
N MET A 1 24.70 3.44 19.77
CA MET A 1 23.53 4.29 19.46
C MET A 1 22.43 3.93 20.46
N ALA A 2 21.98 4.87 21.29
CA ALA A 2 20.91 4.58 22.25
C ALA A 2 19.58 4.49 21.50
N VAL A 3 18.81 3.41 21.73
CA VAL A 3 17.49 3.22 21.12
C VAL A 3 16.49 4.12 21.82
N SER A 4 15.83 5.02 21.08
CA SER A 4 14.83 5.93 21.64
C SER A 4 13.54 5.19 22.04
N ARG A 5 12.70 5.80 22.88
CA ARG A 5 11.40 5.21 23.26
C ARG A 5 10.48 5.01 22.06
N LEU A 6 10.50 5.95 21.11
CA LEU A 6 9.74 5.88 19.87
C LEU A 6 10.24 4.73 18.98
N ASP A 7 11.56 4.56 18.85
CA ASP A 7 12.12 3.44 18.08
C ASP A 7 11.75 2.08 18.67
N ARG A 8 11.61 1.97 20.00
CA ARG A 8 11.10 0.75 20.65
C ARG A 8 9.66 0.43 20.26
N LEU A 9 8.80 1.43 20.02
CA LEU A 9 7.43 1.19 19.54
C LEU A 9 7.45 0.57 18.14
N PHE A 10 8.31 1.06 17.26
CA PHE A 10 8.50 0.49 15.93
C PHE A 10 9.09 -0.92 15.96
N ILE A 11 10.04 -1.19 16.87
CA ILE A 11 10.55 -2.56 17.10
C ILE A 11 9.42 -3.47 17.59
N LEU A 12 8.60 -3.03 18.55
CA LEU A 12 7.46 -3.82 19.05
C LEU A 12 6.39 -4.07 17.98
N LEU A 13 6.27 -3.16 17.00
CA LEU A 13 5.36 -3.33 15.87
C LEU A 13 5.79 -4.48 14.96
N ASP A 14 7.10 -4.67 14.79
CA ASP A 14 7.69 -5.71 13.92
C ASP A 14 7.93 -7.04 14.66
N THR A 15 8.58 -6.98 15.82
CA THR A 15 9.00 -8.17 16.58
C THR A 15 8.07 -8.50 17.76
N GLY A 16 6.92 -7.84 17.86
CA GLY A 16 5.94 -8.12 18.91
C GLY A 16 5.42 -9.55 18.81
N THR A 17 5.60 -10.33 19.89
CA THR A 17 5.27 -11.77 19.92
C THR A 17 3.78 -12.07 19.94
N THR A 18 2.94 -11.11 20.33
CA THR A 18 1.48 -11.25 20.36
C THR A 18 0.79 -10.13 19.60
N PRO A 19 -0.37 -10.40 18.98
CA PRO A 19 -1.16 -9.37 18.29
C PRO A 19 -1.58 -8.23 19.23
N VAL A 20 -1.80 -8.54 20.52
CA VAL A 20 -2.17 -7.54 21.53
C VAL A 20 -1.02 -6.55 21.77
N THR A 21 0.22 -7.04 21.89
CA THR A 21 1.39 -6.18 22.06
C THR A 21 1.60 -5.27 20.85
N ARG A 22 1.47 -5.83 19.63
CA ARG A 22 1.58 -5.05 18.38
C ARG A 22 0.51 -3.96 18.31
N LYS A 23 -0.74 -4.30 18.64
CA LYS A 23 -1.85 -3.34 18.70
C LYS A 23 -1.63 -2.24 19.74
N ALA A 24 -1.12 -2.59 20.93
CA ALA A 24 -0.81 -1.61 21.96
C ALA A 24 0.30 -0.64 21.52
N ALA A 25 1.35 -1.14 20.85
CA ALA A 25 2.40 -0.30 20.27
C ALA A 25 1.84 0.65 19.19
N ALA A 26 1.00 0.14 18.29
CA ALA A 26 0.28 0.92 17.28
C ALA A 26 -0.58 2.03 17.90
N GLN A 27 -1.33 1.73 18.96
CA GLN A 27 -2.12 2.71 19.70
C GLN A 27 -1.25 3.81 20.30
N GLN A 28 -0.10 3.45 20.88
CA GLN A 28 0.83 4.43 21.42
C GLN A 28 1.41 5.35 20.35
N LEU A 29 1.70 4.85 19.13
CA LEU A 29 2.11 5.70 18.01
C LEU A 29 1.03 6.74 17.65
N GLY A 30 -0.25 6.36 17.71
CA GLY A 30 -1.35 7.30 17.51
C GLY A 30 -1.44 8.39 18.58
N GLU A 31 -1.27 8.04 19.86
CA GLU A 31 -1.26 9.01 20.95
C GLU A 31 -0.07 9.97 20.87
N VAL A 32 1.08 9.54 20.34
CA VAL A 32 2.23 10.44 20.09
C VAL A 32 1.85 11.55 19.10
N VAL A 33 1.15 11.22 18.01
CA VAL A 33 0.69 12.23 17.02
C VAL A 33 -0.27 13.22 17.65
N LYS A 34 -1.17 12.75 18.53
CA LYS A 34 -2.12 13.61 19.26
C LYS A 34 -1.42 14.67 20.11
N LEU A 35 -0.33 14.30 20.78
CA LEU A 35 0.45 15.21 21.63
C LEU A 35 1.44 16.06 20.81
N HIS A 36 1.95 15.52 19.70
CA HIS A 36 2.97 16.14 18.86
C HIS A 36 2.58 16.11 17.37
N PRO A 37 1.64 16.97 16.92
CA PRO A 37 1.15 16.94 15.54
C PRO A 37 2.21 17.19 14.47
N HIS A 38 3.30 17.89 14.82
CA HIS A 38 4.42 18.18 13.92
C HIS A 38 5.22 16.93 13.53
N GLU A 39 5.16 15.86 14.32
CA GLU A 39 5.87 14.60 14.05
C GLU A 39 5.10 13.66 13.11
N LEU A 40 3.86 14.02 12.71
CA LEU A 40 2.99 13.19 11.89
C LEU A 40 3.69 12.66 10.63
N ASN A 41 4.30 13.54 9.83
CA ASN A 41 4.95 13.16 8.58
C ASN A 41 6.13 12.20 8.81
N ASN A 42 6.90 12.40 9.88
CA ASN A 42 8.01 11.52 10.24
C ASN A 42 7.51 10.13 10.66
N LEU A 43 6.47 10.09 11.49
CA LEU A 43 5.85 8.83 11.94
C LEU A 43 5.24 8.06 10.77
N VAL A 44 4.47 8.72 9.90
CA VAL A 44 3.86 8.08 8.71
C VAL A 44 4.94 7.55 7.77
N SER A 45 5.98 8.33 7.47
CA SER A 45 7.11 7.86 6.64
C SER A 45 7.76 6.60 7.21
N LYS A 46 7.94 6.52 8.54
CA LYS A 46 8.44 5.30 9.19
C LYS A 46 7.43 4.15 9.11
N VAL A 47 6.14 4.37 9.39
CA VAL A 47 5.11 3.31 9.30
C VAL A 47 4.99 2.74 7.88
N LEU A 48 5.17 3.56 6.84
CA LEU A 48 5.13 3.14 5.44
C LEU A 48 6.20 2.09 5.11
N THR A 49 7.36 2.10 5.76
CA THR A 49 8.36 1.03 5.56
C THR A 49 7.88 -0.30 6.12
N TYR A 50 7.18 -0.30 7.26
CA TYR A 50 6.61 -1.50 7.87
C TYR A 50 5.41 -2.07 7.11
N LEU A 51 4.63 -1.23 6.40
CA LEU A 51 3.58 -1.69 5.49
C LEU A 51 4.12 -2.51 4.31
N ARG A 52 5.39 -2.30 3.95
CA ARG A 52 6.12 -3.02 2.90
C ARG A 52 6.94 -4.20 3.47
N SER A 53 6.82 -4.50 4.76
CA SER A 53 7.54 -5.62 5.37
C SER A 53 7.13 -6.94 4.72
N PRO A 54 8.07 -7.88 4.48
CA PRO A 54 7.74 -9.22 4.01
C PRO A 54 6.90 -10.02 5.02
N ASN A 55 6.98 -9.67 6.31
CA ASN A 55 6.19 -10.31 7.35
C ASN A 55 4.73 -9.84 7.32
N TRP A 56 3.81 -10.77 7.07
CA TRP A 56 2.37 -10.52 7.06
C TRP A 56 1.90 -9.81 8.33
N ASP A 57 2.33 -10.30 9.47
CA ASP A 57 1.94 -9.82 10.78
C ASP A 57 2.37 -8.38 11.04
N THR A 58 3.58 -8.01 10.60
CA THR A 58 4.10 -6.64 10.65
C THR A 58 3.24 -5.72 9.79
N ARG A 59 2.79 -6.16 8.60
CA ARG A 59 1.88 -5.37 7.75
C ARG A 59 0.54 -5.11 8.42
N ILE A 60 -0.03 -6.13 9.09
CA ILE A 60 -1.28 -5.97 9.86
C ILE A 60 -1.09 -4.96 11.00
N ALA A 61 -0.01 -5.06 11.76
CA ALA A 61 0.28 -4.13 12.84
C ALA A 61 0.53 -2.70 12.34
N ALA A 62 1.23 -2.54 11.22
CA ALA A 62 1.46 -1.25 10.59
C ALA A 62 0.15 -0.61 10.12
N GLY A 63 -0.76 -1.39 9.54
CA GLY A 63 -2.11 -0.93 9.19
C GLY A 63 -2.90 -0.43 10.42
N GLN A 64 -2.81 -1.14 11.54
CA GLN A 64 -3.40 -0.70 12.82
C GLN A 64 -2.75 0.59 13.35
N ALA A 65 -1.45 0.79 13.12
CA ALA A 65 -0.78 2.04 13.48
C ALA A 65 -1.27 3.20 12.63
N VAL A 66 -1.45 3.01 11.31
CA VAL A 66 -2.07 4.02 10.44
C VAL A 66 -3.47 4.37 10.92
N GLU A 67 -4.30 3.36 11.23
CA GLU A 67 -5.64 3.58 11.78
C GLU A 67 -5.61 4.41 13.08
N ALA A 68 -4.73 4.05 14.03
CA ALA A 68 -4.59 4.75 15.30
C ALA A 68 -4.07 6.19 15.13
N ILE A 69 -3.17 6.42 14.17
CA ILE A 69 -2.67 7.75 13.81
C ILE A 69 -3.81 8.59 13.23
N VAL A 70 -4.50 8.10 12.21
CA VAL A 70 -5.57 8.84 11.52
C VAL A 70 -6.72 9.20 12.46
N LYS A 71 -7.07 8.32 13.40
CA LYS A 71 -8.10 8.61 14.43
C LYS A 71 -7.77 9.80 15.32
N ASN A 72 -6.50 10.15 15.46
CA ASN A 72 -6.04 11.25 16.31
C ASN A 72 -5.79 12.56 15.52
N ILE A 73 -5.95 12.55 14.19
CA ILE A 73 -5.81 13.73 13.35
C ILE A 73 -7.18 14.41 13.21
N PRO A 74 -7.26 15.75 13.30
CA PRO A 74 -8.52 16.46 13.05
C PRO A 74 -9.02 16.19 11.63
N VAL A 75 -10.34 16.10 11.49
CA VAL A 75 -10.97 15.93 10.17
C VAL A 75 -10.59 17.09 9.27
N TRP A 76 -10.05 16.78 8.09
CA TRP A 76 -9.75 17.76 7.07
C TRP A 76 -11.05 18.24 6.43
N ASP A 77 -11.41 19.51 6.67
CA ASP A 77 -12.57 20.17 6.09
C ASP A 77 -12.14 21.50 5.42
N PRO A 78 -11.71 21.46 4.15
CA PRO A 78 -11.31 22.65 3.44
C PRO A 78 -12.55 23.44 3.06
N THR A 79 -12.81 24.56 3.76
CA THR A 79 -13.89 25.45 3.35
C THR A 79 -13.65 25.93 1.91
N PRO A 80 -14.59 25.71 0.98
CA PRO A 80 -14.44 26.18 -0.38
C PRO A 80 -14.38 27.71 -0.34
N LYS A 81 -13.19 28.27 -0.56
CA LYS A 81 -13.03 29.71 -0.70
C LYS A 81 -13.74 30.09 -2.00
N LEU A 82 -14.92 30.70 -1.87
CA LEU A 82 -15.53 31.44 -2.98
C LEU A 82 -14.55 32.55 -3.33
N LYS A 83 -13.83 32.37 -4.44
CA LYS A 83 -12.96 33.39 -5.01
C LYS A 83 -13.86 34.43 -5.67
N GLU A 84 -14.50 35.28 -4.87
CA GLU A 84 -15.04 36.55 -5.34
C GLU A 84 -13.87 37.51 -5.49
N GLU A 85 -13.18 37.46 -6.62
CA GLU A 85 -12.40 38.57 -7.18
C GLU A 85 -12.31 38.32 -8.70
N PRO A 86 -12.74 39.27 -9.57
CA PRO A 86 -12.65 39.12 -11.02
C PRO A 86 -11.19 39.35 -11.46
N SER A 87 -10.37 38.32 -11.31
CA SER A 87 -9.03 38.24 -11.88
C SER A 87 -9.14 37.66 -13.28
N GLU A 88 -9.14 38.53 -14.28
CA GLU A 88 -8.92 38.15 -15.68
C GLU A 88 -7.64 37.29 -15.81
N GLY A 89 -7.71 36.23 -16.64
CA GLY A 89 -6.50 35.67 -17.27
C GLY A 89 -6.02 34.27 -16.88
N LEU A 90 -6.83 33.38 -16.30
CA LEU A 90 -6.49 31.95 -16.26
C LEU A 90 -7.61 31.12 -16.88
N SER A 91 -7.33 30.55 -18.05
CA SER A 91 -8.21 29.62 -18.76
C SER A 91 -8.60 28.44 -17.84
N PRO A 92 -9.89 28.06 -17.72
CA PRO A 92 -10.31 26.90 -16.91
C PRO A 92 -10.07 25.54 -17.59
N GLU A 93 -9.34 25.49 -18.71
CA GLU A 93 -9.35 24.37 -19.66
C GLU A 93 -8.20 23.36 -19.49
N ASP A 94 -7.66 23.08 -18.29
CA ASP A 94 -6.60 22.06 -18.13
C ASP A 94 -6.52 21.44 -16.72
N SER A 95 -7.62 20.94 -16.14
CA SER A 95 -7.57 20.27 -14.82
C SER A 95 -8.49 19.06 -14.63
N SER A 96 -9.18 18.62 -15.68
CA SER A 96 -10.10 17.47 -15.63
C SER A 96 -9.56 16.22 -16.32
N CYS A 97 -8.48 16.33 -17.12
CA CYS A 97 -7.98 15.22 -17.95
C CYS A 97 -7.46 14.03 -17.13
N ASP A 98 -6.76 14.27 -16.02
CA ASP A 98 -6.12 13.20 -15.22
C ASP A 98 -7.05 12.54 -14.19
N ARG A 99 -8.31 12.96 -14.11
CA ARG A 99 -9.26 12.42 -13.13
C ARG A 99 -9.97 11.20 -13.69
N LEU A 100 -9.73 10.05 -13.07
CA LEU A 100 -10.51 8.85 -13.34
C LEU A 100 -11.96 9.07 -12.91
N THR A 101 -12.92 8.69 -13.77
CA THR A 101 -14.34 8.75 -13.46
C THR A 101 -14.96 7.36 -13.61
N PHE A 102 -15.87 7.01 -12.71
CA PHE A 102 -16.59 5.74 -12.78
C PHE A 102 -17.46 5.62 -14.03
N TYR A 103 -17.93 6.74 -14.59
CA TYR A 103 -18.77 6.74 -15.80
C TYR A 103 -18.06 6.14 -17.02
N HIS A 104 -16.73 6.30 -17.10
CA HIS A 104 -15.91 5.77 -18.19
C HIS A 104 -15.18 4.47 -17.81
N PHE A 105 -15.49 3.87 -16.65
CA PHE A 105 -14.90 2.60 -16.24
C PHE A 105 -15.48 1.44 -17.06
N ASP A 106 -14.63 0.73 -17.80
CA ASP A 106 -14.99 -0.44 -18.60
C ASP A 106 -14.13 -1.65 -18.19
N ILE A 107 -14.79 -2.64 -17.59
CA ILE A 107 -14.14 -3.87 -17.13
C ILE A 107 -13.61 -4.72 -18.30
N SER A 108 -14.28 -4.71 -19.46
CA SER A 108 -13.85 -5.50 -20.62
C SER A 108 -12.53 -4.97 -21.14
N ARG A 109 -12.41 -3.65 -21.23
CA ARG A 109 -11.17 -2.97 -21.60
C ARG A 109 -10.06 -3.23 -20.58
N LEU A 110 -10.36 -3.16 -19.28
CA LEU A 110 -9.41 -3.44 -18.20
C LEU A 110 -8.86 -4.88 -18.27
N LEU A 111 -9.72 -5.87 -18.51
CA LEU A 111 -9.29 -7.27 -18.57
C LEU A 111 -8.45 -7.59 -19.82
N GLN A 112 -8.70 -6.91 -20.94
CA GLN A 112 -7.97 -7.11 -22.19
C GLN A 112 -6.61 -6.40 -22.23
N HIS A 113 -6.52 -5.20 -21.62
CA HIS A 113 -5.36 -4.32 -21.76
C HIS A 113 -4.65 -4.02 -20.44
N GLY A 114 -5.21 -4.42 -19.30
CA GLY A 114 -4.64 -4.15 -17.98
C GLY A 114 -3.36 -4.94 -17.73
N ALA A 115 -2.45 -4.35 -16.94
CA ALA A 115 -1.27 -5.06 -16.47
C ALA A 115 -1.67 -6.15 -15.47
N SER A 116 -1.15 -7.36 -15.65
CA SER A 116 -1.40 -8.48 -14.74
C SER A 116 -0.62 -8.31 -13.42
N LEU A 117 -1.32 -8.03 -12.34
CA LEU A 117 -0.75 -7.96 -10.99
C LEU A 117 -0.75 -9.36 -10.37
N LEU A 118 0.34 -10.11 -10.53
CA LEU A 118 0.53 -11.45 -9.97
C LEU A 118 1.07 -11.39 -8.54
N GLY A 119 1.31 -12.57 -7.93
CA GLY A 119 1.91 -12.68 -6.61
C GLY A 119 3.21 -11.89 -6.53
N SER A 120 3.16 -10.77 -5.81
CA SER A 120 4.31 -9.92 -5.54
C SER A 120 5.32 -10.67 -4.68
N ALA A 121 6.57 -10.74 -5.13
CA ALA A 121 7.70 -11.18 -4.32
C ALA A 121 8.22 -10.07 -3.38
N GLY A 122 7.62 -8.87 -3.42
CA GLY A 122 7.97 -7.71 -2.61
C GLY A 122 9.17 -6.89 -3.10
N ALA A 123 9.81 -7.32 -4.19
CA ALA A 123 11.00 -6.67 -4.75
C ALA A 123 10.71 -5.30 -5.39
N GLU A 124 9.49 -5.06 -5.86
CA GLU A 124 9.07 -3.79 -6.44
C GLU A 124 8.97 -2.64 -5.41
N PHE A 125 9.11 -2.96 -4.12
CA PHE A 125 8.99 -1.99 -3.02
C PHE A 125 10.33 -1.65 -2.37
N GLU A 126 11.43 -2.25 -2.82
CA GLU A 126 12.79 -1.94 -2.36
C GLU A 126 13.13 -0.51 -2.77
N LEU A 127 13.35 0.38 -1.80
CA LEU A 127 13.68 1.78 -2.07
C LEU A 127 15.09 1.83 -2.66
N GLN A 128 15.19 2.17 -3.95
CA GLN A 128 16.45 2.51 -4.59
C GLN A 128 16.94 3.82 -3.95
N ASP A 129 18.02 3.74 -3.18
CA ASP A 129 18.60 4.88 -2.46
C ASP A 129 19.35 5.77 -3.46
N ASP A 130 18.60 6.48 -4.31
CA ASP A 130 19.15 7.34 -5.35
C ASP A 130 19.72 8.61 -4.70
N LYS A 131 21.04 8.54 -4.47
CA LYS A 131 21.91 9.61 -4.02
C LYS A 131 21.79 10.82 -4.96
N THR A 132 20.98 11.81 -4.57
CA THR A 132 20.99 13.22 -5.00
C THR A 132 21.59 13.46 -6.39
N ALA A 133 20.90 13.05 -7.45
CA ALA A 133 21.22 13.52 -8.80
C ALA A 133 20.49 14.86 -9.01
N VAL A 134 21.26 15.92 -9.22
CA VAL A 134 20.76 17.24 -9.62
C VAL A 134 20.00 17.05 -10.94
N LEU A 135 18.67 17.19 -10.90
CA LEU A 135 17.81 17.13 -12.07
C LEU A 135 18.11 18.35 -12.96
N THR A 136 18.55 18.10 -14.18
CA THR A 136 18.64 19.13 -15.22
C THR A 136 17.38 19.09 -16.08
N GLU A 137 17.04 20.21 -16.69
CA GLU A 137 15.81 20.48 -17.46
C GLU A 137 15.46 19.47 -18.57
N ALA A 138 16.38 18.56 -18.93
CA ALA A 138 16.15 17.51 -19.92
C ALA A 138 15.27 16.34 -19.40
N ASP A 139 15.23 16.07 -18.10
CA ASP A 139 14.49 14.92 -17.55
C ASP A 139 12.97 15.12 -17.51
N VAL A 140 12.49 16.38 -17.55
CA VAL A 140 11.06 16.71 -17.49
C VAL A 140 10.32 16.26 -18.76
N ARG A 141 11.00 16.15 -19.91
CA ARG A 141 10.37 15.72 -21.16
C ARG A 141 10.17 14.21 -21.29
N SER A 142 10.82 13.40 -20.45
CA SER A 142 10.69 11.93 -20.50
C SER A 142 9.41 11.43 -19.83
N TYR A 143 8.88 12.16 -18.85
CA TYR A 143 7.66 11.76 -18.11
C TYR A 143 6.36 11.90 -18.91
N SER A 144 6.39 12.45 -20.13
CA SER A 144 5.21 12.57 -21.00
C SER A 144 4.97 11.33 -21.89
N LEU A 145 5.84 10.32 -21.84
CA LEU A 145 5.61 9.04 -22.50
C LEU A 145 5.50 7.96 -21.42
N CYS A 146 4.26 7.58 -21.13
CA CYS A 146 3.97 6.42 -20.30
C CYS A 146 4.45 5.18 -21.07
N GLU A 147 5.70 4.75 -20.83
CA GLU A 147 6.17 3.46 -21.32
C GLU A 147 5.37 2.34 -20.64
N PRO A 148 4.88 1.34 -21.39
CA PRO A 148 4.23 0.20 -20.79
C PRO A 148 5.24 -0.55 -19.90
N ILE A 149 4.81 -0.88 -18.68
CA ILE A 149 5.58 -1.68 -17.72
C ILE A 149 6.13 -2.91 -18.44
N GLN A 150 7.45 -2.98 -18.62
CA GLN A 150 8.08 -4.12 -19.27
C GLN A 150 7.82 -5.37 -18.44
N THR A 151 7.08 -6.31 -19.03
CA THR A 151 6.88 -7.66 -18.52
C THR A 151 8.24 -8.30 -18.23
N VAL A 152 8.51 -8.59 -16.95
CA VAL A 152 9.62 -9.46 -16.57
C VAL A 152 9.43 -10.80 -17.28
N ARG A 153 10.36 -11.10 -18.18
CA ARG A 153 10.41 -12.33 -18.97
C ARG A 153 10.57 -13.50 -18.00
N SER A 154 9.52 -14.30 -17.83
CA SER A 154 9.58 -15.55 -17.09
C SER A 154 10.45 -16.56 -17.85
N SER A 155 11.50 -17.04 -17.18
CA SER A 155 12.11 -18.32 -17.54
C SER A 155 11.12 -19.46 -17.22
N PRO A 156 11.08 -20.54 -18.00
CA PRO A 156 10.15 -21.63 -17.78
C PRO A 156 10.63 -22.50 -16.61
N GLU A 157 10.03 -22.35 -15.43
CA GLU A 157 10.11 -23.38 -14.39
C GLU A 157 9.02 -24.43 -14.66
N THR A 158 9.49 -25.65 -14.92
CA THR A 158 8.68 -26.86 -15.09
C THR A 158 7.81 -27.09 -13.85
N ILE A 159 6.49 -26.98 -14.02
CA ILE A 159 5.51 -27.37 -13.00
C ILE A 159 5.59 -28.90 -12.80
N PRO A 160 5.82 -29.43 -11.59
CA PRO A 160 5.72 -30.86 -11.35
C PRO A 160 4.25 -31.27 -11.42
N VAL A 161 3.94 -32.16 -12.37
CA VAL A 161 2.62 -32.78 -12.51
C VAL A 161 2.38 -33.69 -11.30
N CYS A 162 1.46 -33.28 -10.44
CA CYS A 162 0.99 -34.12 -9.34
C CYS A 162 0.14 -35.26 -9.93
N SER A 163 0.64 -36.49 -9.82
CA SER A 163 -0.09 -37.69 -10.24
C SER A 163 -1.23 -37.97 -9.25
N PRO A 164 -2.43 -38.38 -9.69
CA PRO A 164 -3.51 -38.71 -8.77
C PRO A 164 -3.15 -39.99 -8.00
N SER A 165 -3.03 -39.85 -6.68
CA SER A 165 -2.95 -40.96 -5.73
C SER A 165 -4.27 -41.69 -5.69
N THR A 166 -4.28 -42.98 -6.00
CA THR A 166 -5.37 -43.91 -5.71
C THR A 166 -5.59 -43.93 -4.20
N ALA A 167 -6.69 -43.34 -3.74
CA ALA A 167 -7.16 -43.49 -2.37
C ALA A 167 -8.32 -44.49 -2.39
N GLU A 168 -8.11 -45.61 -1.72
CA GLU A 168 -9.11 -46.64 -1.52
C GLU A 168 -10.23 -46.12 -0.60
N ASP A 169 -11.48 -46.35 -1.02
CA ASP A 169 -12.69 -46.18 -0.22
C ASP A 169 -12.80 -47.32 0.81
N PRO A 170 -13.17 -47.01 2.06
CA PRO A 170 -14.00 -47.94 2.80
C PRO A 170 -15.21 -47.26 3.48
N LEU A 171 -16.37 -47.79 3.11
CA LEU A 171 -17.54 -48.04 3.96
C LEU A 171 -18.40 -46.83 4.36
N ALA A 172 -19.44 -46.58 3.55
CA ALA A 172 -20.67 -45.91 3.99
C ALA A 172 -21.69 -46.94 4.55
N PRO A 173 -22.32 -46.71 5.72
CA PRO A 173 -23.38 -47.57 6.22
C PRO A 173 -24.74 -47.29 5.55
N HIS A 174 -25.38 -48.38 5.13
CA HIS A 174 -26.72 -48.46 4.57
C HIS A 174 -27.78 -47.88 5.51
N TRP A 175 -28.57 -46.92 5.02
CA TRP A 175 -29.88 -46.60 5.61
C TRP A 175 -30.93 -47.45 4.89
N THR A 176 -31.52 -48.40 5.61
CA THR A 176 -32.70 -49.14 5.14
C THR A 176 -33.95 -48.36 5.51
N SER A 177 -34.89 -48.29 4.57
CA SER A 177 -36.20 -47.67 4.73
C SER A 177 -37.19 -48.74 5.14
N SER A 178 -37.89 -48.52 6.27
CA SER A 178 -39.18 -49.11 6.63
C SER A 178 -39.86 -48.21 7.66
#